data_AF-A0A4U8SBT1-F1
#
_entry.id   AF-A0A4U8SBT1-F1
#
_cell.length_a   1.000
_cell.length_b   1.000
_cell.length_c   1.000
_cell.angle_alpha   90.00
_cell.angle_beta   90.00
_cell.angle_gamma   90.00
#
_symmetry.space_group_name_H-M   'P 1'
#
loop_
_entity.id
_entity.type
_entity.pdbx_description
1 polymer ?
#
loop_
_entity_poly.entity_id
_entity_poly.type
_entity_poly.pdbx_seq_one_letter_code
_entity_poly.pdbx_strand_id
1 'polypeptide(L)' 'MEKDLEIPAKKVSIETKREIAKIGMSASLLLTAGSALFLRNKTAKTIHITAGVALVGFSIWHASLYPKNHKS' A
#
# COMPACT_ATOMS: atom_id res chain seq x y z
N MET A 1 -0.17 -10.59 -39.13
CA MET A 1 0.02 -11.69 -38.17
C MET A 1 0.35 -11.04 -36.83
N GLU A 2 -0.69 -10.50 -36.20
CA GLU A 2 -0.60 -9.96 -34.85
C GLU A 2 -0.28 -11.11 -33.89
N LYS A 3 0.80 -10.95 -33.13
CA LYS A 3 1.15 -11.89 -32.07
C LYS A 3 0.32 -11.50 -30.85
N ASP A 4 -0.82 -12.15 -30.69
CA ASP A 4 -1.56 -12.15 -29.43
C ASP A 4 -0.68 -12.81 -28.36
N LEU A 5 0.06 -11.96 -27.67
CA LEU A 5 0.84 -12.31 -26.51
C LEU A 5 -0.15 -12.59 -25.38
N GLU A 6 -0.59 -13.86 -25.28
CA GLU A 6 -1.32 -14.36 -24.12
C GLU A 6 -0.41 -14.21 -22.89
N ILE A 7 -0.47 -13.04 -22.23
CA ILE A 7 -0.02 -12.90 -20.87
C ILE A 7 -1.01 -13.73 -20.04
N PRO A 8 -0.63 -14.88 -19.46
CA PRO A 8 -1.51 -15.57 -18.53
C PRO A 8 -1.79 -14.55 -17.44
N ALA A 9 -3.01 -14.03 -17.39
CA ALA A 9 -3.48 -13.15 -16.34
C ALA A 9 -3.47 -13.97 -15.06
N LYS A 10 -2.29 -14.13 -14.47
CA LYS A 10 -2.03 -14.79 -13.19
C LYS A 10 -2.87 -13.99 -12.22
N LYS A 11 -4.05 -14.53 -11.87
CA LYS A 11 -4.98 -13.91 -10.93
C LYS A 11 -4.20 -13.76 -9.63
N VAL A 12 -3.66 -12.57 -9.38
CA VAL A 12 -2.87 -12.28 -8.18
C VAL A 12 -3.76 -12.63 -7.00
N SER A 13 -3.35 -13.64 -6.23
CA SER A 13 -4.18 -14.15 -5.14
C SER A 13 -4.41 -13.04 -4.12
N ILE A 14 -5.53 -13.12 -3.40
CA ILE A 14 -5.84 -12.14 -2.35
C ILE A 14 -4.72 -12.12 -1.30
N GLU A 15 -4.06 -13.25 -1.08
CA GLU A 15 -2.90 -13.40 -0.20
C GLU A 15 -1.72 -12.57 -0.69
N THR A 16 -1.35 -12.66 -1.97
CA THR A 16 -0.29 -11.83 -2.55
C THR A 16 -0.62 -10.34 -2.46
N LYS A 17 -1.89 -9.94 -2.65
CA LYS A 17 -2.31 -8.55 -2.45
C LYS A 17 -2.15 -8.09 -1.00
N ARG A 18 -2.41 -8.96 -0.02
CA ARG A 18 -2.21 -8.67 1.41
C ARG A 18 -0.73 -8.51 1.74
N GLU A 19 0.14 -9.36 1.18
CA GLU A 19 1.60 -9.25 1.36
C GLU A 19 2.13 -7.93 0.80
N ILE A 20 1.70 -7.56 -0.41
CA ILE A 20 2.06 -6.26 -1.02
C ILE A 20 1.57 -5.11 -0.13
N ALA A 21 0.33 -5.18 0.36
CA ALA A 21 -0.21 -4.15 1.23
C ALA A 21 0.53 -4.08 2.58
N LYS A 22 0.96 -5.22 3.14
CA LYS A 22 1.81 -5.26 4.34
C LYS A 22 3.16 -4.59 4.14
N ILE A 23 3.83 -4.90 3.02
CA ILE A 23 5.12 -4.29 2.67
C ILE A 23 4.94 -2.77 2.40
N GLY A 24 3.85 -2.38 1.73
CA GLY A 24 3.51 -0.98 1.49
C GLY A 24 3.23 -0.22 2.79
N MET A 25 2.52 -0.84 3.73
CA MET A 25 2.29 -0.26 5.07
C MET A 25 3.59 -0.10 5.84
N SER A 26 4.44 -1.12 5.91
CA SER A 26 5.70 -1.02 6.67
C SER A 26 6.64 0.02 6.08
N ALA A 27 6.77 0.09 4.75
CA ALA A 27 7.56 1.11 4.06
C ALA A 27 7.03 2.52 4.32
N SER A 28 5.70 2.72 4.18
CA SER A 28 5.07 4.02 4.40
C SER A 28 5.19 4.47 5.87
N LEU A 29 5.11 3.54 6.81
CA LEU A 29 5.33 3.80 8.23
C LEU A 29 6.76 4.25 8.51
N LEU A 30 7.74 3.57 7.92
CA LEU A 30 9.17 3.90 8.09
C LEU A 30 9.48 5.29 7.51
N LEU A 31 8.91 5.62 6.36
CA LEU A 31 9.03 6.94 5.74
C LEU A 31 8.34 8.03 6.56
N THR A 32 7.15 7.75 7.10
CA THR A 32 6.39 8.68 7.96
C THR A 32 7.13 8.92 9.29
N ALA A 33 7.64 7.86 9.92
CA ALA A 33 8.39 7.94 11.17
C ALA A 33 9.75 8.63 10.97
N GLY A 34 10.47 8.31 9.89
CA GLY A 34 11.75 8.94 9.55
C GLY A 34 11.59 10.44 9.25
N SER A 35 10.56 10.80 8.47
CA SER A 35 10.26 12.21 8.17
C SER A 35 9.78 13.00 9.39
N ALA A 36 9.19 12.33 10.40
CA ALA A 36 8.74 12.97 11.64
C ALA A 36 9.91 13.62 12.42
N LEU A 37 11.12 13.06 12.32
CA LEU A 37 12.32 13.59 12.97
C LEU A 37 12.84 14.90 12.33
N PHE A 38 12.39 15.22 11.11
CA PHE A 38 12.89 16.35 10.31
C PHE A 38 11.81 17.38 9.95
N LEU A 39 10.67 17.40 10.66
CA LEU A 39 9.51 18.27 10.38
C LEU A 39 9.78 19.78 10.43
N ARG A 40 10.95 20.20 10.90
CA ARG A 40 11.38 21.61 10.89
C ARG A 40 11.56 22.16 9.48
N ASN A 41 11.77 21.29 8.47
CA ASN A 41 11.88 21.69 7.08
C ASN A 41 10.55 21.54 6.32
N LYS A 42 10.20 22.50 5.45
CA LYS A 42 8.92 22.48 4.70
C LYS A 42 8.78 21.23 3.83
N THR A 43 9.87 20.82 3.17
CA THR A 43 9.89 19.61 2.33
C THR A 43 9.64 18.34 3.13
N ALA A 44 10.27 18.19 4.30
CA ALA A 44 10.07 17.04 5.17
C ALA A 44 8.63 16.97 5.69
N LYS A 45 8.01 18.12 5.96
CA LYS A 45 6.59 18.20 6.34
C LYS A 45 5.67 17.71 5.22
N THR A 46 5.94 18.07 3.97
CA THR A 46 5.19 17.56 2.82
C THR A 46 5.36 16.05 2.67
N ILE A 47 6.61 15.55 2.79
CA ILE A 47 6.89 14.11 2.73
C ILE A 47 6.14 13.35 3.83
N HIS A 48 6.14 13.87 5.06
CA HIS A 48 5.44 13.25 6.19
C HIS A 48 3.93 13.15 5.94
N ILE A 49 3.31 14.22 5.45
CA ILE A 49 1.87 14.23 5.14
C ILE A 49 1.57 13.24 4.02
N THR A 50 2.33 13.26 2.92
CA THR A 50 2.11 12.35 1.79
C THR A 50 2.34 10.89 2.19
N ALA A 51 3.38 10.60 2.97
CA ALA A 51 3.65 9.27 3.50
C ALA A 51 2.55 8.78 4.46
N GLY A 52 2.03 9.68 5.31
CA GLY A 52 0.90 9.39 6.19
C GLY A 52 -0.39 9.09 5.41
N VAL A 53 -0.69 9.86 4.36
CA VAL A 53 -1.86 9.59 3.49
C VAL A 53 -1.70 8.25 2.78
N ALA A 54 -0.51 7.94 2.26
CA ALA A 54 -0.22 6.64 1.67
C ALA A 54 -0.38 5.49 2.68
N LEU A 55 0.11 5.66 3.91
CA LEU A 55 -0.04 4.68 4.99
C LEU A 55 -1.51 4.38 5.26
N VAL A 56 -2.35 5.40 5.42
CA VAL A 56 -3.80 5.25 5.61
C VAL A 56 -4.45 4.53 4.43
N GLY A 57 -4.09 4.91 3.20
CA GLY A 57 -4.58 4.24 1.98
C GLY A 57 -4.23 2.76 1.95
N PHE A 58 -2.98 2.39 2.25
CA PHE A 58 -2.56 1.00 2.34
C PHE A 58 -3.25 0.24 3.48
N SER A 59 -3.49 0.88 4.62
CA SER A 59 -4.26 0.27 5.72
C SER A 59 -5.69 -0.05 5.32
N ILE A 60 -6.38 0.89 4.64
CA ILE A 60 -7.74 0.68 4.14
C ILE A 60 -7.76 -0.43 3.08
N TRP A 61 -6.80 -0.42 2.15
CA TRP A 61 -6.71 -1.46 1.12
C TRP A 61 -6.42 -2.83 1.73
N HIS A 62 -5.49 -2.92 2.69
CA HIS A 62 -5.20 -4.15 3.43
C HIS A 62 -6.44 -4.67 4.17
N ALA A 63 -7.20 -3.79 4.82
CA ALA A 63 -8.45 -4.14 5.50
C ALA A 63 -9.52 -4.62 4.51
N SER A 64 -9.63 -3.98 3.34
CA SER A 64 -10.59 -4.38 2.29
C SER A 64 -10.27 -5.74 1.66
N LEU A 65 -9.03 -6.21 1.76
CA LEU A 65 -8.59 -7.53 1.26
C LEU A 65 -8.92 -8.68 2.24
N TYR A 66 -9.43 -8.38 3.43
CA TYR A 66 -10.00 -9.41 4.29
C TYR A 66 -11.32 -9.89 3.68
N PRO A 67 -11.54 -11.21 3.59
CA PRO A 67 -12.83 -11.71 3.18
C PRO A 67 -13.82 -11.27 4.25
N LYS A 68 -14.82 -10.48 3.86
CA LYS A 68 -15.99 -10.20 4.70
C LYS A 68 -16.72 -11.53 4.82
N ASN A 69 -16.34 -12.36 5.79
CA ASN A 69 -17.07 -13.54 6.20
C ASN A 69 -18.35 -13.07 6.90
N HIS A 70 -19.23 -12.42 6.15
CA HIS A 70 -20.58 -12.10 6.55
C HIS A 70 -21.37 -13.40 6.53
N LYS A 71 -21.24 -14.19 7.60
CA LYS A 71 -22.36 -15.01 8.04
C LYS A 71 -23.31 -14.05 8.76
N SER A 72 -24.31 -13.56 8.04
CA SER A 72 -25.54 -13.06 8.64
C SER A 72 -26.62 -14.10 8.47
#